data_AF-A0A340Y4U4-F1
#
_entry.id   AF-A0A340Y4U4-F1
#
_cell.length_a   1.000
_cell.length_b   1.000
_cell.length_c   1.000
_cell.angle_alpha   90.00
_cell.angle_beta   90.00
_cell.angle_gamma   90.00
#
_symmetry.space_group_name_H-M   'P 1'
#
loop_
_entity.id
_entity.type
_entity.pdbx_description
1 polymer ?
#
loop_
_entity_poly.entity_id
_entity_poly.type
_entity_poly.pdbx_seq_one_letter_code
_entity_poly.pdbx_strand_id
1 'polypeptide(L)'
;MGPLPRTLELFYDVLSPYSWLAFEVLCRYKNIWNVSLQLRPTLIAGIMKDSGSLTAMRFLTVVKLEHPELLEKVSRELWMRVWSRDEDITEPQSILAAAEKAGMSTGRARELLERVSTPQVKNQLKETTDAACRYGAFGLPVTVAHLDDETYMLFGSDRMELLAHLLGEKWLGPVPPAATARL
;
A
#
# COMPACT_ATOMS: atom_id res chain seq x y z
N MET A 1 -25.94 -11.31 -13.23
CA MET A 1 -24.81 -10.43 -12.84
C MET A 1 -24.22 -11.00 -11.56
N GLY A 2 -22.90 -11.18 -11.49
CA GLY A 2 -22.24 -11.65 -10.26
C GLY A 2 -22.25 -10.55 -9.18
N PRO A 3 -21.96 -10.90 -7.92
CA PRO A 3 -21.86 -9.92 -6.84
C PRO A 3 -20.74 -8.92 -7.11
N LEU A 4 -20.94 -7.66 -6.70
CA LEU A 4 -19.92 -6.61 -6.83
C LEU A 4 -18.67 -6.97 -6.00
N PRO A 5 -17.46 -6.57 -6.45
CA PRO A 5 -16.24 -6.77 -5.68
C PRO A 5 -16.28 -6.02 -4.34
N ARG A 6 -15.80 -6.64 -3.27
CA ARG A 6 -15.72 -6.02 -1.94
C ARG A 6 -14.51 -5.09 -1.88
N THR A 7 -14.68 -3.88 -1.35
CA THR A 7 -13.56 -2.95 -1.25
C THR A 7 -12.64 -3.36 -0.09
N LEU A 8 -11.35 -3.51 -0.38
CA LEU A 8 -10.31 -3.67 0.61
C LEU A 8 -9.37 -2.46 0.56
N GLU A 9 -9.23 -1.74 1.66
CA GLU A 9 -8.26 -0.66 1.78
C GLU A 9 -7.06 -1.14 2.59
N LEU A 10 -5.86 -1.10 2.01
CA LEU A 10 -4.62 -1.38 2.73
C LEU A 10 -3.90 -0.07 3.04
N PHE A 11 -3.85 0.30 4.31
CA PHE A 11 -3.04 1.40 4.83
C PHE A 11 -1.64 0.88 5.16
N TYR A 12 -0.60 1.50 4.60
CA TYR A 12 0.78 1.03 4.72
C TYR A 12 1.80 2.17 4.70
N ASP A 13 2.96 1.91 5.32
CA ASP A 13 4.17 2.73 5.24
C ASP A 13 5.34 1.82 4.81
N VAL A 14 6.21 2.30 3.93
CA VAL A 14 7.38 1.52 3.48
C VAL A 14 8.41 1.28 4.60
N LEU A 15 8.32 2.05 5.69
CA LEU A 15 9.09 1.81 6.91
C LEU A 15 8.55 0.62 7.72
N SER A 16 7.37 0.06 7.43
CA SER A 16 6.86 -1.12 8.14
C SER A 16 7.18 -2.40 7.36
N PRO A 17 7.95 -3.35 7.93
CA PRO A 17 8.21 -4.64 7.28
C PRO A 17 6.95 -5.50 7.25
N TYR A 18 6.10 -5.46 8.30
CA TYR A 18 4.83 -6.17 8.32
C TYR A 18 3.85 -5.62 7.28
N SER A 19 3.93 -4.32 6.96
CA SER A 19 3.14 -3.76 5.87
C SER A 19 3.54 -4.35 4.52
N TRP A 20 4.82 -4.61 4.29
CA TRP A 20 5.26 -5.30 3.07
C TRP A 20 4.68 -6.72 2.97
N LEU A 21 4.71 -7.47 4.07
CA LEU A 21 4.16 -8.83 4.09
C LEU A 21 2.65 -8.84 3.76
N ALA A 22 1.88 -7.96 4.40
CA ALA A 22 0.45 -7.82 4.14
C ALA A 22 0.17 -7.39 2.70
N PHE A 23 0.94 -6.43 2.21
CA PHE A 23 0.87 -5.93 0.84
C PHE A 23 1.06 -7.05 -0.18
N GLU A 24 2.10 -7.87 -0.06
CA GLU A 24 2.36 -8.94 -1.03
C GLU A 24 1.26 -10.00 -1.01
N VAL A 25 0.73 -10.35 0.16
CA VAL A 25 -0.41 -11.28 0.25
C VAL A 25 -1.61 -10.70 -0.49
N LEU A 26 -2.04 -9.47 -0.16
CA LEU A 26 -3.20 -8.85 -0.80
C LEU A 26 -3.01 -8.65 -2.31
N CYS A 27 -1.79 -8.32 -2.77
CA CYS A 27 -1.47 -8.20 -4.19
C CYS A 27 -1.56 -9.55 -4.94
N ARG A 28 -1.26 -10.68 -4.28
CA ARG A 28 -1.45 -12.02 -4.88
C ARG A 28 -2.93 -12.39 -4.97
N TYR A 29 -3.72 -12.00 -3.96
CA TYR A 29 -5.15 -12.34 -3.87
C TYR A 29 -6.08 -11.42 -4.63
N LYS A 30 -5.67 -10.20 -5.01
CA LYS A 30 -6.53 -9.24 -5.73
C LYS A 30 -7.09 -9.75 -7.06
N ASN A 31 -6.47 -10.78 -7.65
CA ASN A 31 -6.90 -11.42 -8.90
C ASN A 31 -7.57 -12.79 -8.67
N ILE A 32 -7.71 -13.22 -7.41
CA ILE A 32 -8.27 -14.52 -7.00
C ILE A 32 -9.61 -14.31 -6.29
N TRP A 33 -9.64 -13.42 -5.31
CA TRP A 33 -10.85 -13.05 -4.59
C TRP A 33 -11.66 -11.99 -5.35
N ASN A 34 -12.97 -11.95 -5.12
CA ASN A 34 -13.84 -10.91 -5.68
C ASN A 34 -13.71 -9.60 -4.88
N VAL A 35 -12.54 -8.97 -4.98
CA VAL A 35 -12.17 -7.77 -4.21
C VAL A 35 -11.62 -6.66 -5.10
N SER A 36 -11.78 -5.42 -4.63
CA SER A 36 -11.14 -4.23 -5.18
C SER A 36 -10.12 -3.72 -4.17
N LEU A 37 -8.84 -3.99 -4.41
CA LEU A 37 -7.75 -3.58 -3.53
C LEU A 37 -7.37 -2.11 -3.77
N GLN A 38 -7.56 -1.29 -2.75
CA GLN A 38 -7.17 0.12 -2.72
C GLN A 38 -5.95 0.31 -1.83
N LEU A 39 -4.83 0.64 -2.45
CA LEU A 39 -3.59 0.95 -1.74
C LEU A 39 -3.65 2.38 -1.18
N ARG A 40 -3.39 2.53 0.11
CA ARG A 40 -3.45 3.80 0.86
C ARG A 40 -2.06 4.09 1.48
N PRO A 41 -1.19 4.86 0.78
CA PRO A 41 0.05 5.35 1.39
C PRO A 41 -0.26 6.14 2.66
N THR A 42 0.32 5.75 3.78
CA THR A 42 0.05 6.28 5.12
C THR A 42 1.35 6.51 5.86
N LEU A 43 1.44 7.57 6.64
CA LEU A 43 2.66 7.86 7.39
C LEU A 43 2.57 7.24 8.79
N ILE A 44 3.40 6.24 9.07
CA ILE A 44 3.48 5.62 10.40
C ILE A 44 3.93 6.63 11.45
N ALA A 45 4.66 7.70 11.07
CA ALA A 45 5.02 8.75 12.01
C ALA A 45 3.86 9.63 12.51
N GLY A 46 2.75 9.67 11.79
CA GLY A 46 1.50 10.23 12.34
C GLY A 46 0.98 9.41 13.53
N ILE A 47 1.50 8.18 13.71
CA ILE A 47 1.14 7.21 14.74
C ILE A 47 2.32 6.99 15.73
N MET A 48 3.59 7.17 15.32
CA MET A 48 4.82 6.96 16.13
C MET A 48 5.92 8.02 15.83
N LYS A 49 6.34 8.87 16.78
CA LYS A 49 7.32 9.96 16.51
C LYS A 49 8.63 9.48 15.86
N ASP A 50 9.11 10.24 14.86
CA ASP A 50 10.39 10.14 14.13
C ASP A 50 10.54 9.01 13.08
N SER A 51 9.85 9.12 11.92
CA SER A 51 10.02 8.18 10.78
C SER A 51 10.91 8.72 9.65
N GLY A 52 11.83 7.86 9.18
CA GLY A 52 12.69 8.10 8.02
C GLY A 52 12.01 7.94 6.65
N SER A 53 10.67 7.83 6.57
CA SER A 53 9.96 7.52 5.31
C SER A 53 9.17 8.69 4.71
N LEU A 54 9.21 9.89 5.30
CA LEU A 54 8.33 11.00 4.91
C LEU A 54 8.38 11.34 3.41
N THR A 55 9.58 11.49 2.84
CA THR A 55 9.75 11.82 1.41
C THR A 55 9.23 10.67 0.53
N ALA A 56 9.53 9.42 0.89
CA ALA A 56 9.05 8.23 0.18
C ALA A 56 7.51 8.13 0.21
N MET A 57 6.87 8.35 1.36
CA MET A 57 5.41 8.29 1.48
C MET A 57 4.70 9.44 0.76
N ARG A 58 5.31 10.63 0.70
CA ARG A 58 4.82 11.73 -0.15
C ARG A 58 4.99 11.41 -1.63
N PHE A 59 6.11 10.80 -2.03
CA PHE A 59 6.30 10.36 -3.40
C PHE A 59 5.24 9.33 -3.81
N LEU A 60 4.99 8.31 -2.99
CA LEU A 60 3.91 7.34 -3.22
C LEU A 60 2.53 8.00 -3.28
N THR A 61 2.30 9.05 -2.50
CA THR A 61 1.06 9.85 -2.60
C THR A 61 0.92 10.53 -3.97
N VAL A 62 1.99 11.13 -4.51
CA VAL A 62 1.96 11.71 -5.87
C VAL A 62 1.75 10.61 -6.93
N VAL A 63 2.47 9.50 -6.82
CA VAL A 63 2.30 8.35 -7.72
C VAL A 63 0.86 7.87 -7.70
N LYS A 64 0.22 7.76 -6.53
CA LYS A 64 -1.20 7.39 -6.43
C LYS A 64 -2.13 8.37 -7.15
N LEU A 65 -1.86 9.67 -7.05
CA LEU A 65 -2.71 10.71 -7.64
C LEU A 65 -2.60 10.77 -9.16
N GLU A 66 -1.42 10.51 -9.73
CA GLU A 66 -1.15 10.75 -11.16
C GLU A 66 -0.88 9.48 -11.98
N HIS A 67 -0.33 8.45 -11.33
CA HIS A 67 0.10 7.19 -11.94
C HIS A 67 -0.27 5.97 -11.06
N PRO A 68 -1.55 5.79 -10.70
CA PRO A 68 -1.98 4.73 -9.79
C PRO A 68 -1.60 3.32 -10.27
N GLU A 69 -1.42 3.12 -11.58
CA GLU A 69 -0.95 1.88 -12.20
C GLU A 69 0.48 1.49 -11.80
N LEU A 70 1.32 2.46 -11.40
CA LEU A 70 2.69 2.24 -10.95
C LEU A 70 2.80 2.13 -9.42
N LEU A 71 1.76 2.48 -8.67
CA LEU A 71 1.79 2.56 -7.22
C LEU A 71 2.27 1.26 -6.57
N GLU A 72 1.77 0.12 -7.05
CA GLU A 72 2.18 -1.19 -6.52
C GLU A 72 3.69 -1.44 -6.74
N LYS A 73 4.20 -1.19 -7.95
CA LYS A 73 5.59 -1.47 -8.29
C LYS A 73 6.55 -0.53 -7.57
N VAL A 74 6.23 0.77 -7.50
CA VAL A 74 7.06 1.76 -6.80
C VAL A 74 7.11 1.47 -5.30
N SER A 75 5.98 1.08 -4.69
CA SER A 75 5.95 0.70 -3.26
C SER A 75 6.83 -0.51 -3.00
N ARG A 76 6.73 -1.54 -3.85
CA ARG A 76 7.58 -2.73 -3.79
C ARG A 76 9.06 -2.39 -3.93
N GLU A 77 9.44 -1.53 -4.87
CA GLU A 77 10.85 -1.16 -5.03
C GLU A 77 11.39 -0.36 -3.83
N LEU A 78 10.59 0.49 -3.19
CA LEU A 78 10.99 1.16 -1.95
C LEU A 78 11.19 0.17 -0.80
N TRP A 79 10.29 -0.78 -0.58
CA TRP A 79 10.50 -1.85 0.41
C TRP A 79 11.74 -2.68 0.08
N MET A 80 11.94 -3.02 -1.20
CA MET A 80 13.12 -3.76 -1.65
C MET A 80 14.44 -3.02 -1.37
N ARG A 81 14.44 -1.67 -1.37
CA ARG A 81 15.61 -0.89 -0.95
C ARG A 81 15.86 -1.07 0.54
N VAL A 82 14.93 -0.61 1.38
CA VAL A 82 15.16 -0.49 2.83
C VAL A 82 15.14 -1.84 3.56
N TRP A 83 14.30 -2.80 3.17
CA TRP A 83 14.13 -4.08 3.89
C TRP A 83 14.80 -5.28 3.24
N SER A 84 15.17 -5.20 1.96
CA SER A 84 15.86 -6.31 1.28
C SER A 84 17.34 -6.02 1.02
N ARG A 85 17.73 -4.76 0.83
CA ARG A 85 19.10 -4.39 0.44
C ARG A 85 19.79 -3.44 1.42
N ASP A 86 19.10 -3.05 2.50
CA ASP A 86 19.59 -2.07 3.47
C ASP A 86 20.04 -0.75 2.79
N GLU A 87 19.30 -0.34 1.76
CA GLU A 87 19.56 0.87 0.98
C GLU A 87 18.67 2.03 1.45
N ASP A 88 19.22 3.24 1.41
CA ASP A 88 18.51 4.48 1.75
C ASP A 88 17.21 4.67 0.93
N ILE A 89 16.20 5.28 1.55
CA ILE A 89 14.93 5.73 0.93
C ILE A 89 14.57 7.17 1.30
N THR A 90 15.50 7.92 1.89
CA THR A 90 15.27 9.28 2.38
C THR A 90 15.72 10.33 1.37
N GLU A 91 16.78 10.02 0.61
CA GLU A 91 17.38 10.94 -0.34
C GLU A 91 16.65 10.96 -1.70
N PRO A 92 16.64 12.10 -2.41
CA PRO A 92 16.04 12.23 -3.73
C PRO A 92 16.49 11.15 -4.73
N GLN A 93 17.79 10.92 -4.86
CA GLN A 93 18.36 9.92 -5.79
C GLN A 93 17.92 8.49 -5.48
N SER A 94 17.72 8.17 -4.21
CA SER A 94 17.26 6.85 -3.77
C SER A 94 15.82 6.59 -4.20
N ILE A 95 14.96 7.60 -4.08
CA ILE A 95 13.55 7.51 -4.50
C ILE A 95 13.45 7.42 -6.02
N LEU A 96 14.25 8.20 -6.75
CA LEU A 96 14.31 8.13 -8.21
C LEU A 96 14.74 6.73 -8.70
N ALA A 97 15.77 6.14 -8.08
CA ALA A 97 16.24 4.81 -8.44
C ALA A 97 15.15 3.74 -8.25
N ALA A 98 14.36 3.83 -7.16
CA ALA A 98 13.22 2.94 -6.95
C ALA A 98 12.12 3.14 -8.02
N ALA A 99 11.80 4.39 -8.35
CA ALA A 99 10.80 4.71 -9.37
C ALA A 99 11.21 4.22 -10.77
N GLU A 100 12.47 4.41 -11.15
CA GLU A 100 13.02 3.94 -12.42
C GLU A 100 13.00 2.42 -12.52
N LYS A 101 13.42 1.72 -11.46
CA LYS A 101 13.37 0.26 -11.39
C LYS A 101 11.95 -0.30 -11.43
N ALA A 102 10.97 0.46 -10.95
CA ALA A 102 9.55 0.15 -11.06
C ALA A 102 8.97 0.39 -12.47
N GLY A 103 9.77 0.93 -13.41
CA GLY A 103 9.40 1.17 -14.81
C GLY A 103 8.99 2.61 -15.13
N MET A 104 9.20 3.56 -14.23
CA MET A 104 8.94 4.97 -14.49
C MET A 104 10.11 5.61 -15.25
N SER A 105 9.83 6.44 -16.27
CA SER A 105 10.91 7.19 -16.93
C SER A 105 11.57 8.18 -15.97
N THR A 106 12.89 8.38 -16.06
CA THR A 106 13.65 9.35 -15.27
C THR A 106 13.04 10.76 -15.25
N GLY A 107 12.61 11.27 -16.42
CA GLY A 107 11.99 12.59 -16.52
C GLY A 107 10.72 12.69 -15.67
N ARG A 108 9.80 11.74 -15.84
CA ARG A 108 8.57 11.67 -15.04
C ARG A 108 8.85 11.51 -13.55
N ALA A 109 9.80 10.65 -13.17
CA ALA A 109 10.15 10.44 -11.77
C ALA A 109 10.65 11.74 -11.10
N ARG A 110 11.48 12.53 -11.79
CA ARG A 110 11.93 13.84 -11.32
C ARG A 110 10.77 14.84 -11.19
N GLU A 111 9.88 14.92 -12.18
CA GLU A 111 8.70 15.79 -12.14
C GLU A 111 7.76 15.47 -10.96
N LEU A 112 7.54 14.18 -10.65
CA LEU A 112 6.75 13.79 -9.47
C LEU A 112 7.48 14.11 -8.18
N LEU A 113 8.81 13.94 -8.14
CA LEU A 113 9.62 14.18 -6.95
C LEU A 113 9.63 15.66 -6.55
N GLU A 114 9.66 16.59 -7.50
CA GLU A 114 9.55 18.03 -7.22
C GLU A 114 8.24 18.40 -6.52
N ARG A 115 7.17 17.62 -6.75
CA ARG A 115 5.84 17.88 -6.21
C ARG A 115 5.60 17.33 -4.81
N VAL A 116 6.50 16.51 -4.26
CA VAL A 116 6.31 15.89 -2.93
C VAL A 116 6.13 16.91 -1.80
N SER A 117 6.65 18.12 -1.96
CA SER A 117 6.56 19.20 -0.99
C SER A 117 5.35 20.14 -1.17
N THR A 118 4.55 19.94 -2.21
CA THR A 118 3.37 20.76 -2.49
C THR A 118 2.29 20.59 -1.41
N PRO A 119 1.46 21.62 -1.16
CA PRO A 119 0.35 21.53 -0.21
C PRO A 119 -0.61 20.39 -0.51
N GLN A 120 -0.93 20.16 -1.80
CA GLN A 120 -1.83 19.09 -2.24
C GLN A 120 -1.35 17.71 -1.75
N VAL A 121 -0.07 17.41 -1.94
CA VAL A 121 0.51 16.10 -1.58
C VAL A 121 0.61 15.93 -0.07
N LYS A 122 1.04 16.99 0.63
CA LYS A 122 1.11 17.00 2.10
C LYS A 122 -0.27 16.76 2.71
N ASN A 123 -1.30 17.45 2.20
CA ASN A 123 -2.66 17.33 2.68
C ASN A 123 -3.23 15.95 2.36
N GLN A 124 -3.01 15.42 1.14
CA GLN A 124 -3.49 14.09 0.76
C GLN A 124 -2.89 12.98 1.62
N LEU A 125 -1.58 13.03 1.93
CA LEU A 125 -0.95 12.06 2.82
C LEU A 125 -1.50 12.18 4.25
N LYS A 126 -1.69 13.41 4.73
CA LYS A 126 -2.29 13.67 6.05
C LYS A 126 -3.72 13.12 6.12
N GLU A 127 -4.58 13.44 5.16
CA GLU A 127 -5.97 12.97 5.10
C GLU A 127 -6.06 11.45 5.05
N THR A 128 -5.17 10.80 4.29
CA THR A 128 -5.09 9.34 4.23
C THR A 128 -4.66 8.74 5.56
N THR A 129 -3.73 9.39 6.27
CA THR A 129 -3.29 8.98 7.60
C THR A 129 -4.40 9.19 8.65
N ASP A 130 -5.08 10.33 8.61
CA ASP A 130 -6.22 10.63 9.48
C ASP A 130 -7.39 9.64 9.22
N ALA A 131 -7.56 9.15 7.98
CA ALA A 131 -8.53 8.11 7.68
C ALA A 131 -8.21 6.78 8.37
N ALA A 132 -6.93 6.34 8.38
CA ALA A 132 -6.51 5.17 9.14
C ALA A 132 -6.82 5.35 10.64
N CYS A 133 -6.52 6.53 11.20
CA CYS A 133 -6.82 6.85 12.59
C CYS A 133 -8.33 6.82 12.89
N ARG A 134 -9.18 7.31 11.97
CA ARG A 134 -10.65 7.23 12.11
C ARG A 134 -11.17 5.80 12.15
N TYR A 135 -10.52 4.87 11.44
CA TYR A 135 -10.81 3.44 11.54
C TYR A 135 -10.26 2.78 12.83
N GLY A 136 -9.54 3.53 13.68
CA GLY A 136 -8.97 3.02 14.92
C GLY A 136 -7.56 2.44 14.78
N ALA A 137 -6.82 2.78 13.73
CA ALA A 137 -5.45 2.33 13.55
C ALA A 137 -4.53 2.81 14.69
N PHE A 138 -3.80 1.89 15.30
CA PHE A 138 -2.77 2.15 16.33
C PHE A 138 -1.36 1.75 15.86
N GLY A 139 -1.24 1.28 14.62
CA GLY A 139 -0.01 0.84 13.96
C GLY A 139 -0.31 0.49 12.50
N LEU A 140 0.70 -0.01 11.77
CA LEU A 140 0.55 -0.46 10.38
C LEU A 140 1.18 -1.85 10.17
N PRO A 141 0.64 -2.68 9.25
CA PRO A 141 -0.47 -2.39 8.34
C PRO A 141 -1.84 -2.47 9.01
N VAL A 142 -2.78 -1.76 8.42
CA VAL A 142 -4.21 -1.95 8.68
C VAL A 142 -4.92 -2.24 7.36
N THR A 143 -5.67 -3.33 7.32
CA THR A 143 -6.58 -3.66 6.22
C THR A 143 -8.01 -3.35 6.66
N VAL A 144 -8.71 -2.53 5.90
CA VAL A 144 -10.13 -2.23 6.11
C VAL A 144 -10.94 -2.93 5.04
N ALA A 145 -11.85 -3.80 5.45
CA ALA A 145 -12.74 -4.53 4.56
C ALA A 145 -14.17 -3.99 4.68
N HIS A 146 -14.77 -3.65 3.54
CA HIS A 146 -16.15 -3.17 3.45
C HIS A 146 -17.04 -4.31 2.94
N LEU A 147 -17.89 -4.84 3.82
CA LEU A 147 -18.77 -5.99 3.57
C LEU A 147 -20.22 -5.57 3.77
N ASP A 148 -20.92 -5.31 2.67
CA ASP A 148 -22.31 -4.87 2.67
C ASP A 148 -22.50 -3.65 3.60
N ASP A 149 -23.17 -3.81 4.75
CA ASP A 149 -23.41 -2.74 5.74
C ASP A 149 -22.37 -2.68 6.87
N GLU A 150 -21.34 -3.52 6.83
CA GLU A 150 -20.32 -3.64 7.88
C GLU A 150 -18.92 -3.24 7.40
N THR A 151 -18.12 -2.70 8.33
CA THR A 151 -16.72 -2.34 8.11
C THR A 151 -15.84 -3.00 9.14
N TYR A 152 -14.85 -3.76 8.67
CA TYR A 152 -13.92 -4.50 9.52
C TYR A 152 -12.51 -3.92 9.39
N MET A 153 -11.91 -3.54 10.51
CA MET A 153 -10.52 -3.10 10.59
C MET A 153 -9.65 -4.22 11.16
N LEU A 154 -8.65 -4.66 10.39
CA LEU A 154 -7.74 -5.75 10.73
C LEU A 154 -6.31 -5.21 10.78
N PHE A 155 -5.71 -5.22 11.97
CA PHE A 155 -4.31 -4.86 12.17
C PHE A 155 -3.38 -6.07 11.92
N GLY A 156 -2.25 -5.83 11.25
CA GLY A 156 -1.18 -6.82 11.07
C GLY A 156 -1.23 -7.58 9.74
N SER A 157 -0.18 -8.36 9.48
CA SER A 157 -0.06 -9.22 8.28
C SER A 157 -0.56 -10.65 8.48
N ASP A 158 -0.95 -11.00 9.70
CA ASP A 158 -1.36 -12.34 10.16
C ASP A 158 -2.88 -12.52 10.22
N ARG A 159 -3.66 -11.53 9.78
CA ARG A 159 -5.13 -11.57 9.75
C ARG A 159 -5.73 -11.90 8.39
N MET A 160 -4.90 -12.32 7.43
CA MET A 160 -5.34 -12.58 6.05
C MET A 160 -6.27 -13.80 5.94
N GLU A 161 -6.09 -14.82 6.79
CA GLU A 161 -7.01 -15.96 6.87
C GLU A 161 -8.37 -15.56 7.48
N LEU A 162 -8.36 -14.70 8.51
CA LEU A 162 -9.58 -14.12 9.07
C LEU A 162 -10.30 -13.24 8.03
N LEU A 163 -9.55 -12.45 7.26
CA LEU A 163 -10.09 -11.66 6.16
C LEU A 163 -10.76 -12.55 5.12
N ALA A 164 -10.12 -13.66 4.72
CA ALA A 164 -10.71 -14.61 3.79
C ALA A 164 -12.05 -15.18 4.33
N HIS A 165 -12.09 -15.52 5.61
CA HIS A 165 -13.31 -15.99 6.28
C HIS A 165 -14.44 -14.94 6.23
N LEU A 166 -14.14 -13.68 6.59
CA LEU A 166 -15.11 -12.58 6.53
C LEU A 166 -15.65 -12.40 5.10
N LEU A 167 -14.77 -12.43 4.10
CA LEU A 167 -15.15 -12.26 2.69
C LEU A 167 -15.93 -13.46 2.10
N GLY A 168 -16.01 -14.58 2.82
CA GLY A 168 -16.53 -15.84 2.28
C GLY A 168 -15.64 -16.43 1.18
N GLU A 169 -14.36 -16.08 1.19
CA GLU A 169 -13.37 -16.47 0.17
C GLU A 169 -12.45 -17.59 0.69
N LYS A 170 -11.85 -18.36 -0.22
CA LYS A 170 -10.93 -19.44 0.16
C LYS A 170 -9.54 -18.91 0.48
N TRP A 171 -9.03 -19.23 1.67
CA TRP A 171 -7.62 -19.05 2.02
C TRP A 171 -6.77 -20.20 1.46
N LEU A 172 -5.75 -19.86 0.68
CA LEU A 172 -4.82 -20.79 0.02
C LEU A 172 -3.38 -20.62 0.54
N GLY A 173 -3.21 -20.03 1.72
CA GLY A 173 -1.92 -19.65 2.29
C GLY A 173 -1.37 -18.32 1.72
N PRO A 174 -0.23 -17.84 2.22
CA PRO A 174 0.33 -16.53 1.83
C PRO A 174 0.84 -16.49 0.38
N VAL A 175 1.03 -17.64 -0.25
CA VAL A 175 1.42 -17.81 -1.65
C VAL A 175 0.37 -18.69 -2.33
N PRO A 176 -0.77 -18.11 -2.78
CA PRO A 176 -1.78 -18.89 -3.47
C PRO A 176 -1.20 -19.46 -4.78
N PRO A 177 -1.65 -20.64 -5.22
CA PRO A 177 -1.28 -21.16 -6.54
C PRO A 177 -1.66 -20.14 -7.62
N ALA A 178 -0.90 -20.10 -8.71
CA ALA A 178 -1.20 -19.24 -9.84
C ALA A 178 -2.66 -19.45 -10.26
N ALA A 179 -3.41 -18.34 -10.39
CA ALA A 179 -4.78 -18.43 -10.87
C ALA A 179 -4.75 -19.13 -12.23
N THR A 180 -5.31 -20.34 -12.32
CA THR A 180 -5.70 -20.89 -13.61
C THR A 180 -6.62 -19.85 -14.23
N ALA A 181 -6.17 -19.22 -15.32
CA ALA A 181 -6.94 -18.23 -16.04
C ALA A 181 -8.36 -18.78 -16.20
N ARG A 182 -9.37 -18.01 -15.76
CA ARG A 182 -10.75 -18.33 -16.10
C ARG A 182 -10.83 -18.30 -17.64
N LEU A 183 -10.83 -19.48 -18.26
CA LEU A 183 -11.12 -19.68 -19.67
C LEU A 183 -12.55 -19.26 -19.97
#